data_AF-A0A2U3JZ02-F1
#
_entry.id   AF-A0A2U3JZ02-F1
#
_cell.length_a   1.000
_cell.length_b   1.000
_cell.length_c   1.000
_cell.angle_alpha   90.00
_cell.angle_beta   90.00
_cell.angle_gamma   90.00
#
_symmetry.space_group_name_H-M   'P 1'
#
loop_
_entity.id
_entity.type
_entity.pdbx_description
1 polymer ?
#
loop_
_entity_poly.entity_id
_entity_poly.type
_entity_poly.pdbx_seq_one_letter_code
_entity_poly.pdbx_strand_id
1 'polypeptide(L)' 'MKPSMNRCANLRWKGLYIQAECEPENDSSHDTALWCQHTYKCVGPDGQLVDEFECSPARKCYEQL' A
#
# COMPACT_ATOMS: atom_id res chain seq x y z
N MET A 1 -10.97 11.00 -1.39
CA MET A 1 -9.61 11.21 -1.93
C MET A 1 -9.57 10.65 -3.34
N LYS A 2 -9.13 11.44 -4.34
CA LYS A 2 -8.88 10.90 -5.68
C LYS A 2 -7.67 9.96 -5.55
N PRO A 3 -7.71 8.70 -6.03
CA PRO A 3 -6.51 7.88 -6.05
C PRO A 3 -5.46 8.66 -6.87
N SER A 4 -4.30 8.92 -6.26
CA SER A 4 -3.21 9.61 -6.92
C SER A 4 -2.92 8.90 -8.24
N MET A 5 -2.89 9.63 -9.36
CA MET A 5 -2.60 9.06 -10.69
C MET A 5 -1.15 8.52 -10.81
N ASN A 6 -0.44 8.41 -9.69
CA ASN A 6 0.96 8.02 -9.57
C ASN A 6 1.09 6.76 -8.71
N ARG A 7 0.21 5.76 -8.92
CA ARG A 7 0.35 4.47 -8.25
C ARG A 7 1.38 3.62 -8.97
N CYS A 8 2.27 3.02 -8.18
CA CYS A 8 3.25 2.08 -8.70
C CYS A 8 2.58 0.75 -9.09
N ALA A 9 2.88 0.21 -10.27
CA ALA A 9 2.43 -1.10 -10.77
C ALA A 9 2.86 -2.25 -9.85
N ASN A 10 3.92 -2.05 -9.07
CA ASN A 10 4.46 -3.02 -8.12
C ASN A 10 3.93 -2.85 -6.69
N LEU A 11 3.05 -1.85 -6.44
CA LEU A 11 2.41 -1.64 -5.14
C LEU A 11 1.25 -2.62 -4.96
N ARG A 12 1.23 -3.34 -3.85
CA ARG A 12 0.17 -4.30 -3.51
C ARG A 12 -0.37 -3.98 -2.13
N TRP A 13 -1.66 -4.24 -1.95
CA TRP A 13 -2.32 -4.20 -0.65
C TRP A 13 -2.59 -5.62 -0.16
N LYS A 14 -2.46 -5.84 1.13
CA LYS A 14 -2.87 -7.07 1.79
C LYS A 14 -3.79 -6.73 2.96
N GLY A 15 -5.08 -7.00 2.80
CA GLY A 15 -6.01 -7.01 3.93
C GLY A 15 -5.75 -8.20 4.83
N LEU A 16 -5.99 -8.03 6.14
CA LEU A 16 -6.08 -9.14 7.07
C LEU A 16 -7.56 -9.39 7.35
N TYR A 17 -7.98 -10.64 7.26
CA TYR A 17 -9.28 -10.99 7.80
C TYR A 17 -9.14 -11.04 9.32
N ILE A 18 -9.81 -10.12 10.01
CA ILE A 18 -9.85 -10.04 11.46
C ILE A 18 -11.29 -10.30 11.87
N GLN A 19 -11.51 -11.30 12.73
CA GLN A 19 -12.78 -11.46 13.41
C GLN A 19 -12.87 -10.37 14.49
N ALA A 20 -13.50 -9.25 14.13
CA ALA A 20 -13.73 -8.13 15.02
C ALA A 20 -15.25 -7.96 15.26
N GLU A 21 -15.63 -7.59 16.47
CA GLU A 21 -16.97 -7.08 16.73
C GLU A 21 -17.02 -5.65 16.17
N CYS A 22 -17.66 -5.48 15.01
CA CYS A 22 -17.87 -4.16 14.41
C CYS A 22 -19.06 -3.49 15.09
N GLU A 23 -18.78 -2.46 15.89
CA GLU A 23 -19.79 -1.48 16.25
C GLU A 23 -20.18 -0.66 15.00
N PRO A 24 -21.46 -0.36 14.74
CA PRO A 24 -21.92 0.31 13.52
C PRO A 24 -21.24 1.66 13.25
N GLU A 25 -20.77 2.32 14.31
CA GLU A 25 -20.08 3.61 14.24
C GLU A 25 -18.61 3.50 13.80
N ASN A 26 -18.04 2.29 13.79
CA ASN A 26 -16.64 2.01 13.50
C ASN A 26 -16.47 0.82 12.53
N ASP A 27 -17.36 0.69 11.54
CA ASP A 27 -17.33 -0.37 10.52
C ASP A 27 -16.26 -0.14 9.42
N SER A 28 -15.32 0.79 9.64
CA SER A 28 -14.20 1.02 8.72
C SER A 28 -13.00 0.16 9.12
N SER A 29 -12.72 -0.90 8.36
CA SER A 29 -11.41 -1.54 8.40
C SER A 29 -10.37 -0.59 7.79
N HIS A 30 -9.42 -0.15 8.61
CA HIS A 30 -8.27 0.68 8.20
C HIS A 30 -7.06 -0.17 7.82
N ASP A 31 -7.26 -1.26 7.09
CA ASP A 31 -6.15 -2.07 6.59
C ASP A 31 -5.37 -1.30 5.53
N THR A 32 -4.25 -0.68 5.93
CA THR A 32 -3.34 0.06 5.04
C THR A 32 -2.03 -0.69 4.77
N ALA A 33 -1.98 -2.00 5.06
CA ALA A 33 -0.78 -2.81 4.87
C ALA A 33 -0.44 -2.94 3.38
N LEU A 34 0.54 -2.15 2.94
CA LEU A 34 1.06 -2.11 1.59
C LEU A 34 2.41 -2.85 1.51
N TRP A 35 2.68 -3.47 0.37
CA TRP A 35 3.92 -4.20 0.12
C TRP A 35 4.33 -4.11 -1.36
N CYS A 36 5.63 -4.27 -1.63
CA CYS A 36 6.19 -4.21 -2.98
C CYS A 36 6.34 -5.60 -3.57
N GLN A 37 5.82 -5.82 -4.79
CA GLN A 37 5.91 -7.11 -5.50
C GLN A 37 7.35 -7.54 -5.80
N HIS A 38 8.30 -6.61 -5.96
CA HIS A 38 9.71 -6.97 -6.18
C HIS A 38 10.36 -7.59 -4.96
N THR A 39 10.05 -7.08 -3.76
CA THR A 39 10.74 -7.49 -2.52
C THR A 39 9.90 -8.44 -1.68
N TYR A 40 8.60 -8.56 -1.95
CA TYR A 40 7.61 -9.26 -1.14
C TYR A 40 7.58 -8.76 0.32
N LYS A 41 7.89 -7.47 0.53
CA LYS A 41 8.04 -6.83 1.85
C LYS A 41 7.40 -5.44 1.84
N CYS A 42 7.21 -4.85 3.03
CA CYS A 42 6.79 -3.46 3.22
C CYS A 42 7.91 -2.44 2.96
N VAL A 43 9.05 -2.90 2.44
CA VAL A 43 10.24 -2.10 2.13
C VAL A 43 10.59 -2.36 0.67
N GLY A 44 10.82 -1.30 -0.08
CA GLY A 44 11.19 -1.35 -1.49
C GLY A 44 12.64 -1.84 -1.69
N PRO A 45 13.05 -2.07 -2.94
CA PRO A 45 14.43 -2.45 -3.27
C PRO A 45 15.45 -1.32 -2.98
N ASP A 46 14.95 -0.10 -2.78
CA ASP A 46 15.69 1.09 -2.33
C ASP A 46 15.90 1.15 -0.82
N GLY A 47 15.38 0.18 -0.06
CA GLY A 47 15.45 0.15 1.40
C GLY A 47 14.49 1.12 2.10
N GLN A 48 13.58 1.77 1.35
CA GLN A 48 12.62 2.73 1.89
C GLN A 48 11.24 2.09 2.07
N LEU A 49 10.43 2.63 2.99
CA LEU A 49 9.06 2.14 3.23
C LEU A 49 8.19 2.22 1.96
N VAL A 50 7.23 1.31 1.87
CA VAL A 50 6.26 1.23 0.78
C VAL A 50 4.94 1.78 1.27
N ASP A 51 4.47 2.88 0.67
CA ASP A 51 3.15 3.44 0.92
C ASP A 51 2.57 4.11 -0.35
N GLU A 52 1.35 4.64 -0.23
CA GLU A 52 0.60 5.23 -1.35
C GLU A 52 1.16 6.56 -1.88
N PHE A 53 1.99 7.25 -1.09
CA PHE A 53 2.59 8.54 -1.43
C PHE A 53 4.04 8.39 -1.89
N GLU A 54 4.77 7.56 -1.17
CA GLU A 54 6.19 7.34 -1.33
C GLU A 54 6.51 6.46 -2.55
N CYS A 55 5.64 5.52 -2.91
CA CYS A 55 5.77 4.74 -4.14
C CYS A 55 5.33 5.53 -5.38
N SER A 56 6.14 6.54 -5.74
CA SER A 56 5.89 7.51 -6.80
C SER A 56 7.05 7.59 -7.82
N PRO A 57 6.91 8.32 -8.95
CA PRO A 57 7.96 8.47 -9.97
C PRO A 57 9.31 9.01 -9.47
N ALA A 58 9.38 9.57 -8.25
CA ALA A 58 10.64 9.99 -7.64
C ALA A 58 11.56 8.79 -7.32
N ARG A 59 11.01 7.58 -7.18
CA ARG A 59 11.78 6.36 -6.91
C ARG A 59 12.24 5.71 -8.20
N LYS A 60 13.48 5.21 -8.21
CA LYS A 60 14.09 4.58 -9.39
C LYS A 60 13.40 3.29 -9.84
N CYS A 61 12.80 2.56 -8.90
CA CYS A 61 12.06 1.32 -9.17
C CYS A 61 10.56 1.55 -9.39
N TYR A 62 10.13 2.80 -9.55
CA TYR A 62 8.73 3.10 -9.84
C TYR A 62 8.37 2.66 -11.26
N GLU A 63 7.21 2.03 -11.39
CA GLU A 63 6.60 1.65 -12.64
C GLU A 63 5.17 2.14 -12.61
N GLN A 64 4.68 2.83 -13.63
CA GLN A 64 3.31 3.36 -13.62
C GLN A 64 2.30 2.22 -13.77
N LEU A 65 1.29 2.17 -12.88
CA LEU A 65 0.17 1.22 -12.93
C LEU A 65 -0.72 1.42 -14.17
#